data_AF-A0A7S4K710-F1
#
_entry.id   AF-A0A7S4K710-F1
#
_cell.length_a   1.000
_cell.length_b   1.000
_cell.length_c   1.000
_cell.angle_alpha   90.00
_cell.angle_beta   90.00
_cell.angle_gamma   90.00
#
_symmetry.space_group_name_H-M   'P 1'
#
loop_
_entity.id
_entity.type
_entity.pdbx_description
1 polymer ?
#
loop_
_entity_poly.entity_id
_entity_poly.type
_entity_poly.pdbx_seq_one_letter_code
_entity_poly.pdbx_strand_id
1 'polypeptide(L)'
;NDDGSLNPRCILDTLRHCSAIAPARRYMLITSRNLQNKNMLFPKPQTTAKLFAVGATVGPVVDSIHNQCLLRYDIAPISIPWPGAAADATSAAASYAFCSSWLIPPLLGIAYVVLGGILPRLFQAAIDAASPALSGGSKVPVNESGAGSIPNLDGASVLRTKGLLAVVSTTAIIKLSDYLQTHPDALGGSPEANLVAMSAAALAQWTILDGTPAALLAAAITAVGGPLSELPFVSAGCWHYIPSAADYLPLSGSSFGGGLDAATRWLLGDGYRDLALSSITGPCYFAVTMD
;
A
#
# COMPACT_ATOMS: atom_id res chain seq x y z
N ASN A 1 60.55 -42.27 52.17
CA ASN A 1 60.71 -41.58 50.87
C ASN A 1 59.78 -42.26 49.89
N ASP A 2 58.50 -41.93 49.97
CA ASP A 2 57.45 -42.42 49.06
C ASP A 2 56.97 -41.22 48.25
N ASP A 3 57.28 -41.24 46.96
CA ASP A 3 56.91 -40.20 45.99
C ASP A 3 55.47 -40.42 45.51
N GLY A 4 54.56 -39.56 45.98
CA GLY A 4 53.20 -39.45 45.51
C GLY A 4 53.12 -38.71 44.17
N SER A 5 53.08 -39.45 43.07
CA SER A 5 52.78 -38.89 41.75
C SER A 5 51.25 -38.79 41.54
N LEU A 6 50.77 -37.56 41.42
CA LEU A 6 49.37 -37.25 41.12
C LEU A 6 49.09 -37.49 39.63
N ASN A 7 48.11 -38.34 39.36
CA ASN A 7 47.66 -38.73 38.02
C ASN A 7 46.86 -37.58 37.35
N PRO A 8 47.32 -37.01 36.21
CA PRO A 8 46.69 -35.86 35.57
C PRO A 8 45.36 -36.16 34.86
N ARG A 9 44.86 -37.40 34.91
CA ARG A 9 43.60 -37.78 34.25
C ARG A 9 42.32 -37.38 35.00
N CYS A 10 42.41 -36.89 36.24
CA CYS A 10 41.21 -36.56 37.04
C CYS A 10 40.69 -35.11 36.83
N ILE A 11 41.46 -34.22 36.20
CA ILE A 11 41.07 -32.80 36.02
C ILE A 11 40.22 -32.59 34.76
N LEU A 12 40.27 -33.49 33.77
CA LEU A 12 39.55 -33.34 32.50
C LEU A 12 38.08 -33.78 32.56
N ASP A 13 37.68 -34.62 33.52
CA ASP A 13 36.27 -35.02 33.68
C ASP A 13 35.44 -33.99 34.45
N THR A 14 36.08 -33.15 35.28
CA THR A 14 35.37 -32.08 36.03
C THR A 14 34.97 -30.90 35.13
N LEU A 15 35.67 -30.69 34.00
CA LEU A 15 35.33 -29.63 33.03
C LEU A 15 34.24 -30.05 32.02
N ARG A 16 33.91 -31.35 31.90
CA ARG A 16 32.80 -31.80 31.03
C ARG A 16 31.41 -31.56 31.64
N HIS A 17 31.30 -31.44 32.96
CA HIS A 17 30.01 -31.22 33.64
C HIS A 17 29.59 -29.76 33.77
N CYS A 18 30.43 -28.78 33.38
CA CYS A 18 30.03 -27.37 33.32
C CYS A 18 29.37 -26.95 31.99
N SER A 19 29.19 -27.87 31.04
CA SER A 19 28.55 -27.60 29.73
C SER A 19 27.01 -27.58 29.76
N ALA A 20 26.39 -27.87 30.91
CA ALA A 20 24.94 -27.92 31.07
C ALA A 20 24.25 -26.57 31.32
N ILE A 21 25.00 -25.45 31.39
CA ILE A 21 24.45 -24.08 31.58
C ILE A 21 24.28 -23.33 30.23
N ALA A 22 24.44 -24.02 29.09
CA ALA A 22 24.28 -23.42 27.77
C ALA A 22 22.82 -23.22 27.25
N PRO A 23 21.74 -23.85 27.75
CA PRO A 23 20.42 -23.64 27.15
C PRO A 23 19.82 -22.27 27.54
N ALA A 24 20.08 -21.75 28.74
CA ALA A 24 19.49 -20.48 29.20
C ALA A 24 19.97 -19.25 28.41
N ARG A 25 21.25 -19.20 28.00
CA ARG A 25 21.76 -18.11 27.14
C ARG A 25 21.17 -18.14 25.73
N ARG A 26 20.83 -19.32 25.20
CA ARG A 26 20.24 -19.45 23.86
C ARG A 26 18.79 -18.99 23.82
N TYR A 27 18.00 -19.30 24.86
CA TYR A 27 16.64 -18.80 24.99
C TYR A 27 16.60 -17.28 25.22
N MET A 28 17.48 -16.73 26.05
CA MET A 28 17.52 -15.28 26.31
C MET A 28 17.90 -14.43 25.08
N LEU A 29 18.76 -14.96 24.20
CA LEU A 29 19.10 -14.33 22.92
C LEU A 29 17.95 -14.37 21.90
N ILE A 30 17.13 -15.42 21.90
CA ILE A 30 15.95 -15.53 21.04
C ILE A 30 14.84 -14.57 21.52
N THR A 31 14.63 -14.45 22.83
CA THR A 31 13.61 -13.53 23.38
C THR A 31 14.02 -12.06 23.24
N SER A 32 15.32 -11.75 23.37
CA SER A 32 15.85 -10.38 23.18
C SER A 32 15.80 -9.92 21.72
N ARG A 33 16.10 -10.80 20.75
CA ARG A 33 15.87 -10.52 19.31
C ARG A 33 14.39 -10.28 18.98
N ASN A 34 13.48 -11.02 19.61
CA ASN A 34 12.05 -10.85 19.41
C ASN A 34 11.48 -9.55 20.00
N LEU A 35 12.08 -9.01 21.06
CA LEU A 35 11.66 -7.72 21.64
C LEU A 35 12.22 -6.52 20.88
N GLN A 36 13.42 -6.60 20.30
CA GLN A 36 13.94 -5.54 19.41
C GLN A 36 13.20 -5.47 18.06
N ASN A 37 12.69 -6.59 17.54
CA ASN A 37 11.91 -6.60 16.30
C ASN A 37 10.54 -5.92 16.40
N LYS A 38 9.95 -5.79 17.60
CA LYS A 38 8.63 -5.14 17.77
C LYS A 38 8.64 -3.64 17.42
N ASN A 39 9.79 -2.97 17.51
CA ASN A 39 9.94 -1.56 17.16
C ASN A 39 10.20 -1.32 15.66
N MET A 40 10.35 -2.37 14.85
CA MET A 40 10.60 -2.20 13.42
C MET A 40 9.33 -2.04 12.58
N LEU A 41 8.19 -2.58 13.02
CA LEU A 41 7.00 -2.63 12.18
C LEU A 41 6.39 -1.24 11.94
N PHE A 42 6.40 -0.38 12.97
CA PHE A 42 5.81 0.95 12.87
C PHE A 42 6.88 2.00 12.48
N PRO A 43 6.55 2.93 11.57
CA PRO A 43 7.38 4.09 11.32
C PRO A 43 7.55 4.94 12.58
N LYS A 44 8.67 5.67 12.65
CA LYS A 44 8.87 6.68 13.69
C LYS A 44 7.73 7.69 13.65
N PRO A 45 7.27 8.24 14.80
CA PRO A 45 6.15 9.17 14.83
C PRO A 45 6.26 10.35 13.86
N GLN A 46 7.48 10.86 13.65
CA GLN A 46 7.74 11.93 12.67
C GLN A 46 7.51 11.49 11.23
N THR A 47 7.90 10.27 10.86
CA THR A 47 7.65 9.70 9.53
C THR A 47 6.15 9.44 9.35
N THR A 48 5.48 8.89 10.36
CA THR A 48 4.02 8.71 10.38
C THR A 48 3.29 10.01 10.14
N ALA A 49 3.65 11.07 10.86
CA ALA A 49 3.03 12.39 10.72
C ALA A 49 3.24 12.98 9.33
N LYS A 50 4.43 12.80 8.74
CA LYS A 50 4.72 13.23 7.36
C LYS A 50 3.90 12.46 6.33
N LEU A 51 3.86 11.12 6.42
CA LEU A 51 3.06 10.28 5.52
C LEU A 51 1.58 10.65 5.62
N PHE A 52 1.06 10.80 6.83
CA PHE A 52 -0.32 11.21 7.05
C PHE A 52 -0.58 12.59 6.43
N ALA A 53 0.29 13.58 6.68
CA ALA A 53 0.12 14.92 6.14
C ALA A 53 0.17 14.94 4.61
N VAL A 54 1.09 14.18 3.99
CA VAL A 54 1.17 14.05 2.52
C VAL A 54 -0.10 13.40 1.98
N GLY A 55 -0.53 12.25 2.54
CA GLY A 55 -1.75 11.58 2.12
C GLY A 55 -3.00 12.45 2.28
N ALA A 56 -3.09 13.21 3.37
CA ALA A 56 -4.23 14.08 3.64
C ALA A 56 -4.23 15.38 2.80
N THR A 57 -3.13 15.73 2.14
CA THR A 57 -3.02 16.98 1.36
C THR A 57 -2.87 16.73 -0.14
N VAL A 58 -1.94 15.87 -0.54
CA VAL A 58 -1.72 15.48 -1.94
C VAL A 58 -2.78 14.48 -2.39
N GLY A 59 -3.17 13.55 -1.52
CA GLY A 59 -4.17 12.53 -1.82
C GLY A 59 -5.48 13.09 -2.37
N PRO A 60 -6.13 14.07 -1.72
CA PRO A 60 -7.36 14.69 -2.24
C PRO A 60 -7.20 15.34 -3.62
N VAL A 61 -6.00 15.79 -3.98
CA VAL A 61 -5.73 16.33 -5.33
C VAL A 61 -5.70 15.20 -6.35
N VAL A 62 -4.99 14.11 -6.09
CA VAL A 62 -4.94 12.93 -6.99
C VAL A 62 -6.33 12.28 -7.10
N ASP A 63 -7.02 12.12 -5.97
CA ASP A 63 -8.41 11.68 -5.87
C ASP A 63 -9.33 12.56 -6.72
N SER A 64 -9.17 13.89 -6.65
CA SER A 64 -9.98 14.80 -7.44
C SER A 64 -9.85 14.63 -8.94
N ILE A 65 -8.71 14.13 -9.42
CA ILE A 65 -8.44 13.84 -10.83
C ILE A 65 -9.11 12.52 -11.22
N HIS A 66 -9.02 11.51 -10.35
CA HIS A 66 -9.63 10.19 -10.51
C HIS A 66 -11.15 10.28 -10.57
N ASN A 67 -11.73 11.14 -9.74
CA ASN A 67 -13.19 11.21 -9.60
C ASN A 67 -13.86 12.15 -10.60
N GLN A 68 -13.12 12.77 -11.52
CA GLN A 68 -13.74 13.56 -12.59
C GLN A 68 -14.65 12.67 -13.46
N CYS A 69 -14.26 11.41 -13.67
CA CYS A 69 -14.91 10.46 -14.56
C CYS A 69 -15.42 9.16 -13.89
N LEU A 70 -15.13 8.92 -12.60
CA LEU A 70 -15.47 7.63 -11.97
C LEU A 70 -16.66 7.66 -11.01
N LEU A 71 -16.66 8.58 -10.06
CA LEU A 71 -17.62 8.58 -8.96
C LEU A 71 -18.05 9.99 -8.56
N ARG A 72 -19.11 10.05 -7.77
CA ARG A 72 -19.68 11.28 -7.23
C ARG A 72 -19.82 11.14 -5.72
N TYR A 73 -19.38 12.16 -5.00
CA TYR A 73 -19.51 12.23 -3.55
C TYR A 73 -20.88 12.77 -3.16
N ASP A 74 -21.59 12.00 -2.34
CA ASP A 74 -22.91 12.34 -1.84
C ASP A 74 -22.84 12.95 -0.42
N ILE A 75 -21.77 12.63 0.34
CA ILE A 75 -21.55 13.14 1.69
C ILE A 75 -20.36 14.11 1.74
N ALA A 76 -20.64 15.30 2.28
CA ALA A 76 -19.68 16.39 2.48
C ALA A 76 -18.79 16.67 1.24
N PRO A 77 -19.36 16.84 0.03
CA PRO A 77 -18.59 17.03 -1.18
C PRO A 77 -17.84 18.36 -1.15
N ILE A 78 -16.63 18.34 -1.71
CA ILE A 78 -15.81 19.51 -2.00
C ILE A 78 -15.65 19.56 -3.51
N SER A 79 -16.39 20.44 -4.16
CA SER A 79 -16.33 20.60 -5.61
C SER A 79 -16.03 22.03 -6.01
N ILE A 80 -15.09 22.20 -6.94
CA ILE A 80 -14.74 23.48 -7.53
C ILE A 80 -15.09 23.36 -9.02
N PRO A 81 -16.06 24.14 -9.53
CA PRO A 81 -16.43 24.08 -10.93
C PRO A 81 -15.30 24.56 -11.84
N TRP A 82 -15.25 24.07 -13.08
CA TRP A 82 -14.31 24.60 -14.07
C TRP A 82 -14.65 26.06 -14.41
N PRO A 83 -13.66 26.96 -14.57
CA PRO A 83 -13.94 28.34 -14.99
C PRO A 83 -14.73 28.39 -16.29
N GLY A 84 -15.93 28.99 -16.26
CA GLY A 84 -16.80 29.09 -17.43
C GLY A 84 -17.73 27.89 -17.66
N ALA A 85 -17.74 26.89 -16.79
CA ALA A 85 -18.79 25.88 -16.78
C ALA A 85 -20.14 26.56 -16.52
N ALA A 86 -21.09 26.41 -17.45
CA ALA A 86 -22.44 26.90 -17.26
C ALA A 86 -23.07 26.21 -16.03
N ALA A 87 -23.80 26.97 -15.20
CA ALA A 87 -24.49 26.46 -14.01
C ALA A 87 -25.47 25.31 -14.33
N ASP A 88 -25.88 25.17 -15.60
CA ASP A 88 -26.84 24.19 -16.09
C ASP A 88 -26.20 22.97 -16.81
N ALA A 89 -24.90 22.74 -16.65
CA ALA A 89 -24.23 21.55 -17.20
C ALA A 89 -24.67 20.27 -16.48
N THR A 90 -25.85 19.79 -16.86
CA THR A 90 -26.46 18.50 -16.49
C THR A 90 -25.71 17.31 -17.09
N SER A 91 -24.76 17.53 -18.00
CA SER A 91 -23.85 16.50 -18.47
C SER A 91 -22.79 16.23 -17.41
N ALA A 92 -22.95 15.10 -16.73
CA ALA A 92 -22.13 14.61 -15.63
C ALA A 92 -20.62 14.45 -15.93
N ALA A 93 -20.11 14.82 -17.10
CA ALA A 93 -18.75 14.47 -17.54
C ALA A 93 -17.71 15.60 -17.52
N ALA A 94 -18.05 16.87 -17.24
CA ALA A 94 -17.05 17.95 -17.42
C ALA A 94 -17.22 19.24 -16.58
N SER A 95 -17.87 19.20 -15.41
CA SER A 95 -18.23 20.46 -14.72
C SER A 95 -17.28 20.90 -13.60
N TYR A 96 -16.33 20.06 -13.16
CA TYR A 96 -15.51 20.34 -11.97
C TYR A 96 -14.00 20.27 -12.23
N ALA A 97 -13.28 21.32 -11.84
CA ALA A 97 -11.83 21.36 -11.76
C ALA A 97 -11.29 20.55 -10.58
N PHE A 98 -12.07 20.43 -9.51
CA PHE A 98 -11.75 19.64 -8.31
C PHE A 98 -13.02 18.97 -7.80
N CYS A 99 -12.97 17.68 -7.46
CA CYS A 99 -14.08 16.90 -6.95
C CYS A 99 -13.58 15.90 -5.90
N SER A 100 -13.74 16.20 -4.60
CA SER A 100 -13.40 15.29 -3.50
C SER A 100 -14.46 15.38 -2.38
N SER A 101 -14.18 14.84 -1.20
CA SER A 101 -15.04 14.95 -0.02
C SER A 101 -14.21 15.21 1.24
N TRP A 102 -14.80 15.86 2.25
CA TRP A 102 -14.16 16.03 3.57
C TRP A 102 -13.82 14.71 4.27
N LEU A 103 -14.41 13.59 3.83
CA LEU A 103 -14.07 12.25 4.31
C LEU A 103 -12.73 11.75 3.75
N ILE A 104 -12.30 12.25 2.59
CA ILE A 104 -11.13 11.72 1.86
C ILE A 104 -9.79 12.08 2.51
N PRO A 105 -9.51 13.33 2.94
CA PRO A 105 -8.24 13.67 3.58
C PRO A 105 -7.84 12.75 4.74
N PRO A 106 -8.68 12.48 5.76
CA PRO A 106 -8.29 11.58 6.84
C PRO A 106 -8.11 10.13 6.37
N LEU A 107 -8.93 9.65 5.44
CA LEU A 107 -8.81 8.29 4.90
C LEU A 107 -7.50 8.10 4.14
N LEU A 108 -7.15 9.03 3.25
CA LEU A 108 -5.90 8.96 2.50
C LEU A 108 -4.67 9.21 3.38
N GLY A 109 -4.78 10.06 4.41
CA GLY A 109 -3.73 10.20 5.42
C GLY A 109 -3.42 8.87 6.11
N ILE A 110 -4.45 8.12 6.52
CA ILE A 110 -4.29 6.78 7.10
C ILE A 110 -3.72 5.80 6.06
N ALA A 111 -4.24 5.81 4.83
CA ALA A 111 -3.78 4.95 3.76
C ALA A 111 -2.28 5.13 3.49
N TYR A 112 -1.79 6.36 3.42
CA TYR A 112 -0.36 6.64 3.20
C TYR A 112 0.53 6.12 4.36
N VAL A 113 0.05 6.18 5.60
CA VAL A 113 0.76 5.59 6.74
C VAL A 113 0.84 4.06 6.60
N VAL A 114 -0.25 3.42 6.19
CA VAL A 114 -0.33 1.96 6.03
C VAL A 114 0.53 1.51 4.84
N LEU A 115 0.32 2.12 3.67
CA LEU A 115 0.94 1.74 2.40
C LEU A 115 2.41 2.16 2.33
N GLY A 116 2.77 3.37 2.74
CA GLY A 116 4.15 3.86 2.70
C GLY A 116 4.98 3.51 3.94
N GLY A 117 4.33 3.18 5.06
CA GLY A 117 4.99 2.97 6.34
C GLY A 117 4.98 1.52 6.81
N ILE A 118 3.81 0.88 6.88
CA ILE A 118 3.61 -0.39 7.59
C ILE A 118 3.76 -1.59 6.66
N LEU A 119 3.03 -1.62 5.54
CA LEU A 119 2.99 -2.78 4.63
C LEU A 119 4.37 -3.13 4.03
N PRO A 120 5.18 -2.19 3.52
CA PRO A 120 6.47 -2.52 2.94
C PRO A 120 7.41 -3.18 3.95
N ARG A 121 7.35 -2.74 5.21
CA ARG A 121 8.15 -3.33 6.31
C ARG A 121 7.66 -4.72 6.68
N LEU A 122 6.34 -4.91 6.72
CA LEU A 122 5.74 -6.22 6.97
C LEU A 122 6.13 -7.22 5.87
N PHE A 123 6.03 -6.83 4.61
CA PHE A 123 6.38 -7.69 3.48
C PHE A 123 7.87 -7.94 3.38
N GLN A 124 8.72 -6.94 3.62
CA GLN A 124 10.16 -7.17 3.68
C GLN A 124 10.52 -8.17 4.79
N ALA A 125 9.91 -8.04 5.96
CA ALA A 125 10.13 -9.00 7.05
C ALA A 125 9.63 -10.41 6.69
N ALA A 126 8.50 -10.53 5.99
CA ALA A 126 7.97 -11.81 5.53
C ALA A 126 8.87 -12.45 4.46
N ILE A 127 9.37 -11.67 3.49
CA ILE A 127 10.31 -12.13 2.46
C ILE A 127 11.62 -12.60 3.10
N ASP A 128 12.17 -11.81 4.03
CA ASP A 128 13.39 -12.16 4.75
C ASP A 128 13.25 -13.44 5.57
N ALA A 129 12.07 -13.68 6.14
CA ALA A 129 11.77 -14.90 6.87
C ALA A 129 11.58 -16.12 5.95
N ALA A 130 10.93 -15.93 4.80
CA ALA A 130 10.62 -17.00 3.86
C ALA A 130 11.83 -17.42 3.01
N SER A 131 12.77 -16.50 2.76
CA SER A 131 13.92 -16.76 1.87
C SER A 131 15.23 -16.16 2.42
N PRO A 132 15.82 -16.77 3.47
CA PRO A 132 17.08 -16.31 4.04
C PRO A 132 18.23 -16.26 3.04
N ALA A 133 18.17 -17.11 2.00
CA ALA A 133 19.15 -17.16 0.91
C ALA A 133 19.04 -15.98 -0.07
N LEU A 134 17.85 -15.39 -0.26
CA LEU A 134 17.66 -14.19 -1.09
C LEU A 134 18.08 -12.91 -0.34
N SER A 135 17.95 -12.88 0.98
CA SER A 135 18.37 -11.75 1.82
C SER A 135 19.88 -11.68 2.11
N GLY A 136 20.66 -12.64 1.61
CA GLY A 136 22.13 -12.67 1.73
C GLY A 136 22.87 -11.75 0.76
N GLY A 137 22.19 -11.24 -0.26
CA GLY A 137 22.73 -10.28 -1.22
C GLY A 137 22.56 -8.85 -0.72
N SER A 138 23.61 -8.29 -0.11
CA SER A 138 23.77 -6.86 0.20
C SER A 138 22.57 -6.22 0.91
N LYS A 139 22.48 -6.46 2.23
CA LYS A 139 21.81 -5.52 3.13
C LYS A 139 22.59 -4.21 3.06
N VAL A 140 22.29 -3.34 2.10
CA VAL A 140 22.62 -1.92 2.23
C VAL A 140 21.83 -1.47 3.45
N PRO A 141 22.49 -1.19 4.59
CA PRO A 141 21.77 -0.74 5.76
C PRO A 141 21.06 0.55 5.35
N VAL A 142 19.72 0.54 5.42
CA VAL A 142 18.93 1.78 5.43
C VAL A 142 19.28 2.46 6.74
N ASN A 143 20.42 3.15 6.74
CA ASN A 143 21.00 3.75 7.92
C ASN A 143 20.22 5.04 8.20
N GLU A 144 19.08 4.93 8.88
CA GLU A 144 18.33 6.07 9.42
C GLU A 144 19.08 6.81 10.55
N SER A 145 20.36 6.50 10.76
CA SER A 145 21.21 7.05 11.83
C SER A 145 22.53 7.52 11.22
N GLY A 146 22.54 8.75 10.72
CA GLY A 146 23.70 9.37 10.08
C GLY A 146 23.79 10.86 10.35
N ALA A 147 23.82 11.25 11.63
CA ALA A 147 24.38 12.52 12.04
C ALA A 147 25.90 12.45 11.86
N GLY A 148 26.36 12.72 10.64
CA GLY A 148 27.77 12.70 10.25
C GLY A 148 27.91 13.44 8.94
N SER A 149 28.54 14.61 9.02
CA SER A 149 28.59 15.69 8.05
C SER A 149 29.34 15.36 6.74
N ILE A 150 28.61 14.94 5.71
CA ILE A 150 28.91 15.16 4.30
C ILE A 150 27.58 15.61 3.67
N PRO A 151 27.51 16.68 2.85
CA PRO A 151 26.24 17.25 2.41
C PRO A 151 25.43 16.21 1.61
N ASN A 152 24.41 15.68 2.28
CA ASN A 152 23.45 14.66 1.86
C ASN A 152 22.42 15.20 0.84
N LEU A 153 22.87 16.10 -0.04
CA LEU A 153 22.03 16.82 -1.00
C LEU A 153 21.52 15.90 -2.12
N ASP A 154 22.26 14.84 -2.45
CA ASP A 154 21.88 13.90 -3.52
C ASP A 154 20.80 12.91 -3.08
N GLY A 155 20.83 12.42 -1.83
CA GLY A 155 19.83 11.45 -1.36
C GLY A 155 18.43 12.05 -1.24
N ALA A 156 18.34 13.25 -0.65
CA ALA A 156 17.05 13.94 -0.48
C ALA A 156 16.46 14.42 -1.82
N SER A 157 17.31 14.88 -2.75
CA SER A 157 16.86 15.30 -4.07
C SER A 157 16.40 14.11 -4.93
N VAL A 158 17.08 12.96 -4.85
CA VAL A 158 16.64 11.72 -5.51
C VAL A 158 15.30 11.24 -4.97
N LEU A 159 15.12 11.17 -3.64
CA LEU A 159 13.85 10.76 -3.05
C LEU A 159 12.71 11.72 -3.40
N ARG A 160 12.98 13.03 -3.37
CA ARG A 160 12.00 14.04 -3.80
C ARG A 160 11.64 13.87 -5.27
N THR A 161 12.62 13.63 -6.13
CA THR A 161 12.40 13.41 -7.57
C THR A 161 11.57 12.14 -7.78
N LYS A 162 11.86 11.06 -7.06
CA LYS A 162 11.06 9.83 -7.10
C LYS A 162 9.62 10.05 -6.66
N GLY A 163 9.40 10.74 -5.54
CA GLY A 163 8.04 11.06 -5.07
C GLY A 163 7.28 11.94 -6.06
N LEU A 164 7.95 12.92 -6.68
CA LEU A 164 7.33 13.74 -7.73
C LEU A 164 6.99 12.90 -8.97
N LEU A 165 7.91 12.04 -9.42
CA LEU A 165 7.67 11.14 -10.53
C LEU A 165 6.55 10.16 -10.23
N ALA A 166 6.45 9.65 -9.00
CA ALA A 166 5.36 8.79 -8.56
C ALA A 166 4.00 9.48 -8.74
N VAL A 167 3.80 10.62 -8.07
CA VAL A 167 2.53 11.38 -8.14
C VAL A 167 2.17 11.76 -9.57
N VAL A 168 3.14 12.22 -10.37
CA VAL A 168 2.90 12.59 -11.77
C VAL A 168 2.54 11.38 -12.64
N SER A 169 3.24 10.26 -12.48
CA SER A 169 2.95 9.03 -13.23
C SER A 169 1.63 8.39 -12.81
N THR A 170 1.29 8.40 -11.52
CA THR A 170 -0.03 7.97 -11.01
C THR A 170 -1.14 8.84 -11.58
N THR A 171 -0.96 10.16 -11.60
CA THR A 171 -1.90 11.09 -12.24
C THR A 171 -2.07 10.78 -13.74
N ALA A 172 -0.97 10.49 -14.44
CA ALA A 172 -1.02 10.13 -15.86
C ALA A 172 -1.74 8.78 -16.10
N ILE A 173 -1.52 7.79 -15.23
CA ILE A 173 -2.22 6.50 -15.27
C ILE A 173 -3.72 6.69 -15.01
N ILE A 174 -4.09 7.51 -14.04
CA ILE A 174 -5.48 7.89 -13.79
C ILE A 174 -6.10 8.59 -15.01
N LYS A 175 -5.38 9.48 -15.69
CA LYS A 175 -5.89 10.10 -16.91
C LYS A 175 -5.95 9.16 -18.10
N LEU A 176 -5.05 8.18 -18.17
CA LEU A 176 -5.15 7.11 -19.14
C LEU A 176 -6.40 6.26 -18.88
N SER A 177 -6.77 6.00 -17.63
CA SER A 177 -7.97 5.24 -17.27
C SER A 177 -9.25 5.95 -17.75
N ASP A 178 -9.35 7.25 -17.48
CA ASP A 178 -10.41 8.15 -17.96
C ASP A 178 -10.52 8.10 -19.50
N TYR A 179 -9.39 8.25 -20.19
CA TYR A 179 -9.35 8.21 -21.65
C TYR A 179 -9.83 6.86 -22.20
N LEU A 180 -9.34 5.74 -21.66
CA LEU A 180 -9.69 4.40 -22.13
C LEU A 180 -11.16 4.03 -21.85
N GLN A 181 -11.75 4.56 -20.77
CA GLN A 181 -13.18 4.39 -20.48
C GLN A 181 -14.06 5.20 -21.42
N THR A 182 -13.65 6.42 -21.76
CA THR A 182 -14.42 7.32 -22.62
C THR A 182 -14.22 7.03 -24.11
N HIS A 183 -13.17 6.30 -24.47
CA HIS A 183 -12.83 5.91 -25.85
C HIS A 183 -12.64 4.39 -25.94
N PRO A 184 -13.71 3.58 -25.84
CA PRO A 184 -13.60 2.12 -25.85
C PRO A 184 -12.88 1.58 -27.10
N ASP A 185 -13.00 2.28 -28.23
CA ASP A 185 -12.36 1.89 -29.49
C ASP A 185 -10.85 2.20 -29.57
N ALA A 186 -10.27 2.91 -28.58
CA ALA A 186 -8.88 3.35 -28.61
C ALA A 186 -7.87 2.19 -28.74
N LEU A 187 -8.19 1.03 -28.17
CA LEU A 187 -7.40 -0.19 -28.24
C LEU A 187 -8.17 -1.35 -28.91
N GLY A 188 -9.04 -1.01 -29.88
CA GLY A 188 -9.80 -2.00 -30.63
C GLY A 188 -11.07 -2.51 -29.95
N GLY A 189 -11.62 -1.76 -28.97
CA GLY A 189 -12.95 -2.04 -28.41
C GLY A 189 -12.99 -3.05 -27.26
N SER A 190 -11.85 -3.64 -26.86
CA SER A 190 -11.80 -4.70 -25.84
C SER A 190 -11.53 -4.12 -24.44
N PRO A 191 -12.44 -4.33 -23.47
CA PRO A 191 -12.19 -3.97 -22.06
C PRO A 191 -10.93 -4.64 -21.49
N GLU A 192 -10.62 -5.86 -21.94
CA GLU A 192 -9.41 -6.59 -21.55
C GLU A 192 -8.15 -5.87 -22.03
N ALA A 193 -8.16 -5.31 -23.25
CA ALA A 193 -7.05 -4.52 -23.77
C ALA A 193 -6.80 -3.26 -22.92
N ASN A 194 -7.86 -2.58 -22.46
CA ASN A 194 -7.77 -1.44 -21.56
C ASN A 194 -7.13 -1.84 -20.21
N LEU A 195 -7.58 -2.95 -19.63
CA LEU A 195 -7.03 -3.47 -18.37
C LEU A 195 -5.55 -3.85 -18.51
N VAL A 196 -5.16 -4.49 -19.62
CA VAL A 196 -3.77 -4.85 -19.91
C VAL A 196 -2.90 -3.62 -20.06
N ALA A 197 -3.36 -2.60 -20.81
CA ALA A 197 -2.63 -1.35 -20.99
C ALA A 197 -2.39 -0.63 -19.65
N MET A 198 -3.43 -0.54 -18.83
CA MET A 198 -3.37 0.05 -17.49
C MET A 198 -2.42 -0.72 -16.56
N SER A 199 -2.52 -2.05 -16.56
CA SER A 199 -1.64 -2.92 -15.75
C SER A 199 -0.18 -2.82 -16.19
N ALA A 200 0.08 -2.73 -17.50
CA ALA A 200 1.41 -2.54 -18.05
C ALA A 200 2.01 -1.18 -17.64
N ALA A 201 1.20 -0.11 -17.67
CA ALA A 201 1.63 1.21 -17.22
C ALA A 201 1.98 1.23 -15.72
N ALA A 202 1.14 0.60 -14.88
CA ALA A 202 1.38 0.49 -13.45
C ALA A 202 2.64 -0.37 -13.12
N LEU A 203 2.85 -1.48 -13.84
CA LEU A 203 4.06 -2.29 -13.73
C LEU A 203 5.32 -1.55 -14.18
N ALA A 204 5.23 -0.75 -15.26
CA ALA A 204 6.33 0.08 -15.71
C ALA A 204 6.71 1.13 -14.66
N GLN A 205 5.71 1.78 -14.05
CA GLN A 205 5.91 2.72 -12.95
C GLN A 205 6.63 2.05 -11.77
N TRP A 206 6.16 0.88 -11.31
CA TRP A 206 6.84 0.12 -10.25
C TRP A 206 8.29 -0.19 -10.61
N THR A 207 8.53 -0.68 -11.83
CA THR A 207 9.87 -1.07 -12.31
C THR A 207 10.84 0.12 -12.29
N ILE A 208 10.36 1.32 -12.65
CA ILE A 208 11.18 2.53 -12.74
C ILE A 208 11.45 3.15 -11.35
N LEU A 209 10.44 3.17 -10.47
CA LEU A 209 10.52 3.91 -9.21
C LEU A 209 11.13 3.12 -8.06
N ASP A 210 10.78 1.84 -7.94
CA ASP A 210 11.14 1.01 -6.79
C ASP A 210 11.77 -0.32 -7.23
N GLY A 211 11.03 -1.13 -7.99
CA GLY A 211 11.49 -2.42 -8.52
C GLY A 211 11.66 -3.53 -7.46
N THR A 212 11.34 -3.28 -6.18
CA THR A 212 11.48 -4.31 -5.14
C THR A 212 10.27 -5.25 -5.10
N PRO A 213 10.47 -6.54 -4.74
CA PRO A 213 9.37 -7.48 -4.55
C PRO A 213 8.42 -7.10 -3.42
N ALA A 214 8.90 -6.43 -2.37
CA ALA A 214 8.06 -5.96 -1.27
C ALA A 214 7.06 -4.90 -1.73
N ALA A 215 7.52 -3.93 -2.54
CA ALA A 215 6.67 -2.92 -3.15
C ALA A 215 5.68 -3.54 -4.15
N LEU A 216 6.12 -4.52 -4.95
CA LEU A 216 5.24 -5.25 -5.87
C LEU A 216 4.11 -5.97 -5.13
N LEU A 217 4.43 -6.65 -4.02
CA LEU A 217 3.43 -7.34 -3.21
C LEU A 217 2.44 -6.37 -2.55
N ALA A 218 2.94 -5.24 -2.04
CA ALA A 218 2.09 -4.17 -1.52
C ALA A 218 1.15 -3.63 -2.59
N ALA A 219 1.67 -3.36 -3.79
CA ALA A 219 0.89 -2.85 -4.91
C ALA A 219 -0.17 -3.85 -5.37
N ALA A 220 0.18 -5.15 -5.47
CA ALA A 220 -0.76 -6.19 -5.85
C ALA A 220 -1.90 -6.36 -4.82
N ILE A 221 -1.58 -6.32 -3.53
CA ILE A 221 -2.60 -6.39 -2.47
C ILE A 221 -3.48 -5.14 -2.51
N THR A 222 -2.90 -3.97 -2.73
CA THR A 222 -3.65 -2.70 -2.78
C THR A 222 -4.51 -2.60 -4.03
N ALA A 223 -4.09 -3.17 -5.15
CA ALA A 223 -4.89 -3.24 -6.39
C ALA A 223 -6.21 -3.99 -6.20
N VAL A 224 -6.29 -4.90 -5.23
CA VAL A 224 -7.51 -5.62 -4.87
C VAL A 224 -8.18 -5.01 -3.63
N GLY A 225 -7.40 -4.77 -2.58
CA GLY A 225 -7.90 -4.27 -1.29
C GLY A 225 -8.38 -2.82 -1.34
N GLY A 226 -7.78 -1.98 -2.19
CA GLY A 226 -8.17 -0.59 -2.40
C GLY A 226 -9.62 -0.46 -2.85
N PRO A 227 -9.99 -1.00 -4.04
CA PRO A 227 -11.37 -0.97 -4.51
C PRO A 227 -12.35 -1.61 -3.51
N LEU A 228 -11.98 -2.75 -2.92
CA LEU A 228 -12.84 -3.42 -1.93
C LEU A 228 -13.06 -2.60 -0.66
N SER A 229 -12.08 -1.78 -0.26
CA SER A 229 -12.19 -0.92 0.92
C SER A 229 -13.20 0.22 0.74
N GLU A 230 -13.62 0.50 -0.50
CA GLU A 230 -14.65 1.50 -0.79
C GLU A 230 -16.06 0.97 -0.55
N LEU A 231 -16.29 -0.35 -0.61
CA LEU A 231 -17.63 -0.94 -0.55
C LEU A 231 -18.46 -0.52 0.67
N PRO A 232 -17.91 -0.44 1.91
CA PRO A 232 -18.68 0.06 3.05
C PRO A 232 -19.16 1.51 2.86
N PHE A 233 -18.37 2.34 2.19
CA PHE A 233 -18.73 3.73 1.94
C PHE A 233 -19.75 3.87 0.81
N VAL A 234 -19.62 3.07 -0.25
CA VAL A 234 -20.62 3.00 -1.32
C VAL A 234 -21.96 2.50 -0.76
N SER A 235 -21.93 1.44 0.05
CA SER A 235 -23.12 0.91 0.74
C SER A 235 -23.76 1.94 1.68
N ALA A 236 -22.95 2.70 2.41
CA ALA A 236 -23.42 3.77 3.29
C ALA A 236 -23.92 5.02 2.54
N GLY A 237 -23.84 5.06 1.21
CA GLY A 237 -24.24 6.21 0.40
C GLY A 237 -23.31 7.42 0.58
N CYS A 238 -22.04 7.20 0.91
CA CYS A 238 -21.04 8.27 0.98
C CYS A 238 -20.68 8.80 -0.41
N TRP A 239 -20.65 7.88 -1.39
CA TRP A 239 -20.44 8.15 -2.80
C TRP A 239 -20.97 6.99 -3.64
N HIS A 240 -21.15 7.24 -4.94
CA HIS A 240 -21.51 6.22 -5.92
C HIS A 240 -20.67 6.35 -7.18
N TYR A 241 -20.39 5.21 -7.82
CA TYR A 241 -19.80 5.18 -9.16
C TYR A 241 -20.83 5.66 -10.18
N ILE A 242 -20.39 6.42 -11.18
CA ILE A 242 -21.28 6.81 -12.28
C ILE A 242 -21.64 5.57 -13.12
N PRO A 243 -22.84 5.51 -13.74
CA PRO A 243 -23.30 4.29 -14.40
C PRO A 243 -22.36 3.74 -15.47
N SER A 244 -21.66 4.61 -16.21
CA SER A 244 -20.70 4.21 -17.24
C SER A 244 -19.40 3.63 -16.69
N ALA A 245 -19.05 3.92 -15.43
CA ALA A 245 -17.84 3.44 -14.78
C ALA A 245 -18.10 2.25 -13.83
N ALA A 246 -19.35 2.00 -13.46
CA ALA A 246 -19.78 0.97 -12.52
C ALA A 246 -19.90 -0.42 -13.19
N ASP A 247 -18.81 -0.93 -13.75
CA ASP A 247 -18.77 -2.13 -14.60
C ASP A 247 -18.29 -3.41 -13.89
N TYR A 248 -17.94 -3.33 -12.59
CA TYR A 248 -17.39 -4.45 -11.83
C TYR A 248 -18.17 -4.72 -10.55
N LEU A 249 -18.71 -5.94 -10.42
CA LEU A 249 -19.43 -6.41 -9.23
C LEU A 249 -18.57 -7.43 -8.46
N PRO A 250 -17.65 -7.00 -7.57
CA PRO A 250 -16.69 -7.89 -6.90
C PRO A 250 -17.34 -9.02 -6.10
N LEU A 251 -18.57 -8.82 -5.62
CA LEU A 251 -19.24 -9.73 -4.71
C LEU A 251 -20.39 -10.53 -5.35
N SER A 252 -20.72 -10.28 -6.61
CA SER A 252 -21.86 -10.91 -7.32
C SER A 252 -21.82 -12.45 -7.32
N GLY A 253 -20.64 -13.04 -7.51
CA GLY A 253 -20.41 -14.48 -7.52
C GLY A 253 -19.90 -15.08 -6.21
N SER A 254 -19.73 -14.26 -5.17
CA SER A 254 -19.13 -14.72 -3.91
C SER A 254 -20.08 -15.64 -3.14
N SER A 255 -19.59 -16.84 -2.81
CA SER A 255 -20.26 -17.78 -1.91
C SER A 255 -19.48 -17.82 -0.61
N PHE A 256 -19.73 -16.83 0.25
CA PHE A 256 -19.16 -16.82 1.57
C PHE A 256 -19.80 -17.92 2.42
N GLY A 257 -18.99 -18.63 3.21
CA GLY A 257 -19.54 -19.51 4.26
C GLY A 257 -20.39 -18.69 5.24
N GLY A 258 -21.42 -19.30 5.83
CA GLY A 258 -22.51 -18.58 6.51
C GLY A 258 -22.10 -17.48 7.50
N GLY A 259 -21.03 -17.67 8.28
CA GLY A 259 -20.53 -16.64 9.19
C GLY A 259 -19.94 -15.41 8.50
N LEU A 260 -19.20 -15.60 7.41
CA LEU A 260 -18.65 -14.50 6.61
C LEU A 260 -19.76 -13.79 5.83
N ASP A 261 -20.73 -14.53 5.29
CA ASP A 261 -21.87 -13.95 4.59
C ASP A 261 -22.71 -13.05 5.51
N ALA A 262 -22.97 -13.51 6.74
CA ALA A 262 -23.67 -12.72 7.75
C ALA A 262 -22.90 -11.45 8.15
N ALA A 263 -21.56 -11.55 8.32
CA ALA A 263 -20.73 -10.39 8.61
C ALA A 263 -20.72 -9.38 7.44
N THR A 264 -20.65 -9.86 6.20
CA THR A 264 -20.70 -9.02 5.00
C THR A 264 -22.06 -8.32 4.87
N ARG A 265 -23.18 -9.02 5.08
CA ARG A 265 -24.52 -8.38 5.09
C ARG A 265 -24.68 -7.38 6.22
N TRP A 266 -24.16 -7.68 7.41
CA TRP A 266 -24.18 -6.75 8.53
C TRP A 266 -23.40 -5.47 8.21
N LEU A 267 -22.27 -5.58 7.52
CA LEU A 267 -21.40 -4.45 7.19
C LEU A 267 -21.86 -3.67 5.96
N LEU A 268 -22.34 -4.36 4.92
CA LEU A 268 -22.62 -3.80 3.59
C LEU A 268 -24.11 -3.79 3.21
N GLY A 269 -24.99 -4.28 4.08
CA GLY A 269 -26.42 -4.41 3.82
C GLY A 269 -26.78 -5.64 2.98
N ASP A 270 -28.09 -5.88 2.84
CA ASP A 270 -28.61 -7.06 2.12
C ASP A 270 -28.35 -6.98 0.60
N GLY A 271 -28.20 -5.78 0.05
CA GLY A 271 -27.89 -5.52 -1.37
C GLY A 271 -26.39 -5.54 -1.72
N TYR A 272 -25.52 -6.06 -0.85
CA TYR A 272 -24.07 -5.96 -1.03
C TYR A 272 -23.54 -6.59 -2.34
N ARG A 273 -24.30 -7.51 -2.94
CA ARG A 273 -23.96 -8.19 -4.20
C ARG A 273 -24.11 -7.30 -5.42
N ASP A 274 -24.93 -6.26 -5.30
CA ASP A 274 -25.24 -5.28 -6.34
C ASP A 274 -24.34 -4.04 -6.25
N LEU A 275 -23.43 -4.00 -5.26
CA LEU A 275 -22.45 -2.93 -5.13
C LEU A 275 -21.45 -3.01 -6.27
N ALA A 276 -21.56 -2.03 -7.16
CA ALA A 276 -20.69 -1.88 -8.32
C ALA A 276 -19.53 -0.91 -8.03
N LEU A 277 -18.36 -1.31 -8.51
CA LEU A 277 -17.14 -0.53 -8.57
C LEU A 277 -16.72 -0.40 -10.04
N SER A 278 -15.63 0.33 -10.29
CA SER A 278 -15.00 0.33 -11.60
C SER A 278 -13.86 -0.68 -11.70
N SER A 279 -13.87 -1.52 -12.72
CA SER A 279 -12.83 -2.51 -13.03
C SER A 279 -11.44 -1.88 -13.20
N ILE A 280 -11.38 -0.62 -13.64
CA ILE A 280 -10.13 0.10 -13.91
C ILE A 280 -9.45 0.64 -12.64
N THR A 281 -10.17 0.66 -11.51
CA THR A 281 -9.64 1.19 -10.25
C THR A 281 -8.48 0.34 -9.74
N GLY A 282 -8.50 -0.98 -9.96
CA GLY A 282 -7.43 -1.87 -9.50
C GLY A 282 -6.03 -1.46 -9.96
N PRO A 283 -5.77 -1.32 -11.28
CA PRO A 283 -4.51 -0.77 -11.77
C PRO A 283 -4.17 0.64 -11.25
N CYS A 284 -5.17 1.50 -11.01
CA CYS A 284 -4.93 2.83 -10.44
C CYS A 284 -4.46 2.72 -8.98
N TYR A 285 -5.06 1.84 -8.18
CA TYR A 285 -4.63 1.55 -6.80
C TYR A 285 -3.25 0.90 -6.74
N PHE A 286 -2.90 0.06 -7.74
CA PHE A 286 -1.53 -0.43 -7.90
C PHE A 286 -0.56 0.75 -8.02
N ALA A 287 -0.85 1.67 -8.95
CA ALA A 287 -0.02 2.84 -9.21
C ALA A 287 0.15 3.74 -7.99
N VAL A 288 -0.96 4.05 -7.30
CA VAL A 288 -0.99 4.85 -6.05
C VAL A 288 -0.11 4.25 -4.95
N THR A 289 0.13 2.94 -4.94
CA THR A 289 1.00 2.32 -3.92
C THR A 289 2.46 2.75 -4.08
N MET A 290 2.85 3.28 -5.25
CA MET A 290 4.19 3.79 -5.52
C MET A 290 4.37 5.27 -5.15
N ASP A 291 3.29 6.00 -4.82
CA ASP A 291 3.29 7.41 -4.40
C ASP A 291 3.76 7.61 -2.94
#